data_AF-L7EXM0-F1
#
_entry.id   AF-L7EXM0-F1
#
_cell.length_a   1.000
_cell.length_b   1.000
_cell.length_c   1.000
_cell.angle_alpha   90.00
_cell.angle_beta   90.00
_cell.angle_gamma   90.00
#
_symmetry.space_group_name_H-M   'P 1'
#
loop_
_entity.id
_entity.type
_entity.pdbx_description
1 polymer ?
#
loop_
_entity_poly.entity_id
_entity_poly.type
_entity_poly.pdbx_seq_one_letter_code
_entity_poly.pdbx_strand_id
1 'polypeptide(L)'
;METDKCAGTAPEAGAVLYDVELEKVGEYRAKVGPYLLLRPLGGGREWEAAPADVRLATPAEQLSAKVRAANDQAVRNRAEPVNGPSREVCRPPVPVPGCTECAELGARRATARAGFDWSGETDANVLLRSHQLREHGG
;
A
#
# COMPACT_ATOMS: atom_id res chain seq x y z
N MET A 1 23.82 26.98 37.40
CA MET A 1 24.62 27.90 36.57
C MET A 1 25.25 27.00 35.53
N GLU A 2 24.83 26.88 34.26
CA GLU A 2 24.00 27.71 33.37
C GLU A 2 23.03 26.82 32.56
N THR A 3 21.89 27.41 32.22
CA THR A 3 20.88 26.89 31.28
C THR A 3 21.23 27.34 29.86
N ASP A 4 21.34 26.44 28.88
CA ASP A 4 21.26 26.83 27.46
C ASP A 4 19.91 26.40 26.87
N LYS A 5 18.96 27.31 27.04
CA LYS A 5 17.65 27.32 26.39
C LYS A 5 17.79 28.20 25.14
N CYS A 6 18.32 27.66 24.05
CA CYS A 6 18.23 28.30 22.74
C CYS A 6 16.81 28.13 22.18
N ALA A 7 15.91 29.05 22.55
CA ALA A 7 14.69 29.32 21.81
C ALA A 7 15.02 30.26 20.64
N GLY A 8 14.65 29.92 19.41
CA GLY A 8 14.32 30.96 18.42
C GLY A 8 14.77 30.82 16.97
N THR A 9 15.40 29.73 16.53
CA THR A 9 15.61 29.54 15.07
C THR A 9 14.50 28.66 14.52
N ALA A 10 13.70 29.19 13.61
CA ALA A 10 12.74 28.39 12.87
C ALA A 10 13.51 27.28 12.13
N PRO A 11 13.02 26.02 12.14
CA PRO A 11 13.67 24.94 11.42
C PRO A 11 13.81 25.31 9.93
N GLU A 12 14.83 24.78 9.26
CA GLU A 12 14.99 25.01 7.83
C GLU A 12 13.84 24.35 7.06
N ALA A 13 13.38 25.00 5.98
CA ALA A 13 12.39 24.40 5.10
C ALA A 13 12.92 23.07 4.57
N GLY A 14 12.15 21.98 4.75
CA GLY A 14 12.59 20.62 4.46
C GLY A 14 13.08 19.81 5.66
N ALA A 15 13.23 20.42 6.85
CA ALA A 15 13.55 19.69 8.08
C ALA A 15 12.41 18.73 8.46
N VAL A 16 12.75 17.51 8.85
CA VAL A 16 11.75 16.50 9.26
C VAL A 16 11.58 16.53 10.77
N LEU A 17 10.36 16.81 11.20
CA LEU A 17 9.98 16.97 12.60
C LEU A 17 9.00 15.90 13.04
N TYR A 18 9.11 15.51 14.31
CA TYR A 18 8.18 14.63 15.01
C TYR A 18 7.32 15.48 15.93
N ASP A 19 6.01 15.40 15.72
CA ASP A 19 4.95 15.94 16.55
C ASP A 19 4.59 14.89 17.61
N VAL A 20 4.83 15.23 18.87
CA VAL A 20 4.63 14.33 20.01
C VAL A 20 3.15 14.22 20.38
N GLU A 21 2.37 15.29 20.20
CA GLU A 21 0.94 15.30 20.52
C GLU A 21 0.18 14.38 19.55
N LEU A 22 0.48 14.50 18.26
CA LEU A 22 -0.18 13.72 17.22
C LEU A 22 0.54 12.42 16.88
N GLU A 23 1.69 12.15 17.50
CA GLU A 23 2.59 11.03 17.21
C GLU A 23 2.89 10.87 15.70
N LYS A 24 3.15 12.00 15.02
CA LYS A 24 3.28 12.08 13.55
C LYS A 24 4.58 12.72 13.12
N VAL A 25 5.08 12.27 11.96
CA VAL A 25 6.29 12.82 11.33
C VAL A 25 5.91 13.64 10.10
N GLY A 26 6.42 14.88 10.03
CA GLY A 26 6.17 15.78 8.92
C GLY A 26 7.39 16.59 8.52
N GLU A 27 7.43 17.01 7.26
CA GLU A 27 8.38 17.99 6.75
C GLU A 27 7.91 19.39 7.10
N TYR A 28 8.78 20.18 7.71
CA TYR A 28 8.53 21.59 7.99
C TYR A 28 8.46 22.39 6.70
N ARG A 29 7.34 23.10 6.54
CA ARG A 29 7.05 23.92 5.36
C ARG A 29 7.26 25.40 5.63
N ALA A 30 6.66 25.90 6.71
CA ALA A 30 6.70 27.31 7.08
C ALA A 30 6.27 27.51 8.53
N LYS A 31 6.54 28.69 9.08
CA LYS A 31 5.95 29.15 10.34
C LYS A 31 4.69 29.94 10.02
N VAL A 32 3.58 29.59 10.67
CA VAL A 32 2.28 30.25 10.49
C VAL A 32 1.82 30.75 11.86
N GLY A 33 1.98 32.06 12.11
CA GLY A 33 1.72 32.64 13.42
C GLY A 33 2.59 32.00 14.51
N PRO A 34 1.99 31.50 15.62
CA PRO A 34 2.73 30.80 16.66
C PRO A 34 3.01 29.32 16.33
N TYR A 35 2.45 28.78 15.26
CA TYR A 35 2.52 27.37 14.90
C TYR A 35 3.53 27.07 13.78
N LEU A 36 3.96 25.83 13.71
CA LEU A 36 4.76 25.27 12.61
C LEU A 36 3.81 24.52 11.67
N LEU A 37 3.89 24.82 10.37
CA LEU A 37 3.16 24.10 9.34
C LEU A 37 3.97 22.89 8.87
N LEU A 38 3.44 21.70 9.10
CA LEU A 38 4.06 20.42 8.74
C LEU A 38 3.26 19.74 7.62
N ARG A 39 3.97 19.10 6.69
CA ARG A 39 3.39 18.26 5.64
C ARG A 39 3.76 16.80 5.87
N PRO A 40 2.83 15.83 5.74
CA PRO A 40 3.19 14.42 5.85
C PRO A 40 4.15 13.99 4.73
N LEU A 41 5.13 13.13 5.03
CA LEU A 41 6.14 12.69 4.05
C LEU A 41 5.56 11.92 2.85
N GLY A 42 4.38 11.31 2.99
CA GLY A 42 3.67 10.62 1.91
C GLY A 42 2.63 11.47 1.19
N GLY A 43 2.61 12.77 1.44
CA GLY A 43 1.52 13.66 1.04
C GLY A 43 0.27 13.48 1.90
N GLY A 44 -0.70 14.37 1.70
CA GLY A 44 -1.91 14.47 2.54
C GLY A 44 -2.07 15.87 3.12
N ARG A 45 -3.00 16.01 4.06
CA ARG A 45 -3.35 17.30 4.65
C ARG A 45 -2.21 17.78 5.57
N GLU A 46 -1.76 19.00 5.31
CA GLU A 46 -0.83 19.71 6.18
C GLU A 46 -1.50 20.00 7.52
N TRP A 47 -0.71 20.04 8.59
CA TRP A 47 -1.21 20.35 9.92
C TRP A 47 -0.32 21.36 10.62
N GLU A 48 -0.92 22.08 11.56
CA GLU A 48 -0.27 23.05 12.42
C GLU A 48 0.13 22.34 13.71
N ALA A 49 1.38 22.52 14.13
CA ALA A 49 1.91 21.94 15.35
C ALA A 49 2.55 23.03 16.21
N ALA A 50 2.34 22.97 17.52
CA ALA A 50 2.94 23.92 18.44
C ALA A 50 4.45 23.65 18.54
N PRO A 51 5.33 24.67 18.49
CA PRO A 51 6.77 24.47 18.59
C PRO A 51 7.24 23.73 19.85
N ALA A 52 6.43 23.75 20.92
CA ALA A 52 6.71 23.04 22.17
C ALA A 52 6.48 21.52 22.06
N ASP A 53 5.61 21.08 21.16
CA ASP A 53 5.21 19.68 20.98
C ASP A 53 5.95 19.03 19.81
N VAL A 54 6.91 19.74 19.23
CA VAL A 54 7.62 19.33 18.02
C VAL A 54 9.12 19.26 18.29
N ARG A 55 9.74 18.17 17.84
CA ARG A 55 11.20 17.98 17.88
C ARG A 55 11.74 17.48 16.55
N LEU A 56 13.06 17.54 16.36
CA LEU A 56 13.70 16.87 15.23
C LEU A 56 13.39 15.37 15.27
N ALA A 57 12.97 14.83 14.14
CA ALA A 57 12.73 13.40 14.00
C ALA A 57 14.08 12.66 13.96
N THR A 58 14.20 11.58 14.73
CA THR A 58 15.36 10.69 14.68
C THR A 58 15.45 10.01 13.31
N PRO A 59 16.63 9.54 12.87
CA PRO A 59 16.76 8.83 11.60
C PRO A 59 15.81 7.62 11.47
N ALA A 60 15.57 6.92 12.59
CA ALA A 60 14.64 5.78 12.64
C ALA A 60 13.19 6.21 12.42
N GLU A 61 12.75 7.32 13.03
CA GLU A 61 11.41 7.87 12.83
C GLU A 61 11.22 8.39 11.41
N GLN A 62 12.23 9.06 10.85
CA GLN A 62 12.21 9.51 9.46
C GLN A 62 12.08 8.32 8.50
N LEU A 63 12.87 7.25 8.70
CA LEU A 63 12.80 6.06 7.87
C LEU A 63 11.43 5.37 7.99
N SER A 64 10.94 5.19 9.22
CA SER A 64 9.64 4.56 9.49
C SER A 64 8.50 5.33 8.82
N ALA A 65 8.55 6.66 8.87
CA ALA A 65 7.56 7.54 8.22
C ALA A 65 7.63 7.45 6.69
N LYS A 66 8.83 7.41 6.10
CA LYS A 66 9.01 7.20 4.65
C LYS A 66 8.51 5.84 4.20
N VAL A 67 8.78 4.77 4.95
CA VAL A 67 8.28 3.42 4.66
C VAL A 67 6.76 3.36 4.77
N ARG A 68 6.18 3.97 5.82
CA ARG A 68 4.72 4.06 5.97
C ARG A 68 4.08 4.79 4.79
N ALA A 69 4.63 5.94 4.41
CA ALA A 69 4.21 6.70 3.25
C ALA A 69 4.24 5.88 1.95
N ALA A 70 5.33 5.16 1.70
CA ALA A 70 5.46 4.31 0.51
C ALA A 70 4.45 3.14 0.52
N ASN A 71 4.21 2.54 1.68
CA ASN A 71 3.23 1.48 1.84
C ASN A 71 1.80 2.00 1.61
N ASP A 72 1.45 3.14 2.19
CA ASP A 72 0.14 3.78 2.01
C ASP A 72 -0.09 4.15 0.54
N GLN A 73 0.93 4.70 -0.13
CA GLN A 73 0.92 4.96 -1.57
C GLN A 73 0.68 3.67 -2.36
N ALA A 74 1.38 2.58 -2.03
CA ALA A 74 1.20 1.29 -2.70
C ALA A 74 -0.21 0.72 -2.50
N VAL A 75 -0.79 0.88 -1.30
CA VAL A 75 -2.18 0.47 -1.03
C VAL A 75 -3.16 1.31 -1.85
N ARG A 76 -2.98 2.64 -1.91
CA ARG A 76 -3.81 3.52 -2.75
C ARG A 76 -3.74 3.14 -4.22
N ASN A 77 -2.54 2.87 -4.73
CA ASN A 77 -2.33 2.42 -6.11
C ASN A 77 -2.96 1.05 -6.38
N ARG A 78 -3.08 0.17 -5.37
CA ARG A 78 -3.79 -1.13 -5.48
C ARG A 78 -5.31 -1.01 -5.41
N ALA A 79 -5.84 0.05 -4.80
CA ALA A 79 -7.28 0.24 -4.62
C ALA A 79 -8.01 0.54 -5.94
N GLU A 80 -7.28 0.94 -6.99
CA GLU A 80 -7.81 1.26 -8.31
C GLU A 80 -7.16 0.36 -9.38
N PRO A 81 -7.80 -0.71 -9.88
CA PRO A 81 -7.33 -1.38 -11.08
C PRO A 81 -7.92 -0.64 -12.29
N VAL A 82 -7.37 0.53 -12.66
CA VAL A 82 -7.76 1.15 -13.94
C VAL A 82 -7.20 0.35 -15.14
N ASN A 83 -6.21 -0.53 -14.91
CA ASN A 83 -5.58 -1.39 -15.94
C ASN A 83 -5.17 -2.79 -15.43
N GLY A 84 -5.78 -3.31 -14.36
CA GLY A 84 -5.54 -4.67 -13.87
C GLY A 84 -6.63 -5.65 -14.32
N PRO A 85 -6.33 -6.95 -14.54
CA PRO A 85 -7.39 -7.92 -14.74
C PRO A 85 -8.32 -7.92 -13.52
N SER A 86 -9.63 -7.91 -13.76
CA SER A 86 -10.64 -7.92 -12.69
C SER A 86 -10.36 -9.05 -11.69
N ARG A 87 -10.72 -8.87 -10.42
CA ARG A 87 -10.55 -9.90 -9.37
C ARG A 87 -11.14 -11.26 -9.76
N GLU A 88 -12.17 -11.25 -10.61
CA GLU A 88 -12.81 -12.43 -11.20
C GLU A 88 -11.90 -13.18 -12.19
N VAL A 89 -11.07 -12.47 -12.96
CA VAL A 89 -10.07 -13.05 -13.88
C VAL A 89 -8.90 -13.65 -13.11
N CYS A 90 -8.52 -13.05 -11.97
CA CYS A 90 -7.51 -13.63 -11.07
C CYS A 90 -8.05 -14.85 -10.32
N ARG A 91 -9.38 -14.98 -10.16
CA ARG A 91 -9.98 -16.15 -9.51
C ARG A 91 -9.93 -17.34 -10.46
N PRO A 92 -9.32 -18.47 -10.07
CA PRO A 92 -9.36 -19.67 -10.88
C PRO A 92 -10.81 -20.14 -11.08
N PRO A 93 -11.23 -20.50 -12.31
CA PRO A 93 -12.57 -21.02 -12.58
C PRO A 93 -12.87 -22.28 -11.74
N VAL A 94 -14.07 -22.36 -11.18
CA VAL A 94 -14.50 -23.53 -10.39
C VAL A 94 -15.18 -24.53 -11.32
N PRO A 95 -14.82 -25.82 -11.30
CA PRO A 95 -15.51 -26.85 -12.08
C PRO A 95 -17.03 -26.86 -11.79
N VAL A 96 -17.85 -26.93 -12.83
CA VAL A 96 -19.31 -27.09 -12.67
C VAL A 96 -19.59 -28.48 -12.10
N PRO A 97 -20.35 -28.61 -10.99
CA PRO A 97 -20.69 -29.91 -10.41
C PRO A 97 -21.37 -30.82 -11.45
N GLY A 98 -20.94 -32.08 -11.52
CA GLY A 98 -21.50 -33.07 -12.44
C GLY A 98 -20.93 -33.03 -13.87
N CYS A 99 -20.13 -32.01 -14.23
CA CYS A 99 -19.41 -32.01 -15.49
C CYS A 99 -18.02 -32.66 -15.33
N THR A 100 -17.82 -33.81 -15.98
CA THR A 100 -16.57 -34.58 -15.90
C THR A 100 -15.38 -33.82 -16.48
N GLU A 101 -15.55 -33.18 -17.64
CA GLU A 101 -14.47 -32.43 -18.31
C GLU A 101 -14.02 -31.22 -17.47
N CYS A 102 -14.97 -30.54 -16.82
CA CYS A 102 -14.65 -29.49 -15.85
C CYS A 102 -13.82 -30.03 -14.68
N ALA A 103 -14.20 -31.20 -14.13
CA ALA A 103 -13.49 -31.82 -13.01
C ALA A 103 -12.07 -32.25 -13.40
N GLU A 104 -11.88 -32.79 -14.60
CA GLU A 104 -10.58 -33.17 -15.14
C GLU A 104 -9.65 -31.96 -15.31
N LEU A 105 -10.15 -30.85 -15.87
CA LEU A 105 -9.38 -29.61 -15.98
C LEU A 105 -9.04 -29.03 -14.59
N GLY A 106 -9.96 -29.13 -13.63
CA GLY A 106 -9.69 -28.80 -12.23
C GLY A 106 -8.59 -29.65 -11.59
N ALA A 107 -8.58 -30.96 -11.88
CA ALA A 107 -7.54 -31.88 -11.43
C ALA A 107 -6.18 -31.59 -12.08
N ARG A 108 -6.16 -31.32 -13.39
CA ARG A 108 -4.94 -30.90 -14.12
C ARG A 108 -4.32 -29.65 -13.50
N ARG A 109 -5.14 -28.65 -13.16
CA ARG A 109 -4.69 -27.45 -12.45
C ARG A 109 -4.08 -27.77 -11.08
N ALA A 110 -4.73 -28.65 -10.31
CA ALA A 110 -4.25 -29.03 -8.98
C ALA A 110 -2.90 -29.77 -9.07
N THR A 111 -2.73 -30.67 -10.04
CA THR A 111 -1.46 -31.35 -10.31
C THR A 111 -0.37 -30.37 -10.71
N ALA A 112 -0.66 -29.42 -11.62
CA ALA A 112 0.31 -28.40 -12.04
C ALA A 112 0.77 -27.56 -10.84
N ARG A 113 -0.17 -27.12 -9.99
CA ARG A 113 0.15 -26.37 -8.77
C ARG A 113 1.01 -27.18 -7.79
N ALA A 114 0.71 -28.46 -7.59
CA ALA A 114 1.50 -29.34 -6.73
C ALA A 114 2.92 -29.55 -7.26
N GLY A 115 3.10 -29.52 -8.59
CA GLY A 115 4.39 -29.58 -9.26
C GLY A 115 5.10 -28.23 -9.46
N PHE A 116 4.52 -27.12 -8.98
CA PHE A 116 5.00 -25.75 -9.24
C PHE A 116 5.11 -25.39 -10.74
N ASP A 117 4.27 -26.00 -11.57
CA ASP A 117 4.16 -25.71 -13.01
C ASP A 117 3.15 -24.58 -13.26
N TRP A 118 3.65 -23.35 -13.25
CA TRP A 118 2.85 -22.14 -13.44
C TRP A 118 2.19 -22.05 -14.83
N SER A 119 2.87 -22.56 -15.87
CA SER A 119 2.33 -22.58 -17.23
C SER A 119 1.17 -23.57 -17.31
N GLY A 120 1.35 -24.79 -16.79
CA GLY A 120 0.30 -25.80 -16.71
C GLY A 120 -0.92 -25.34 -15.90
N GLU A 121 -0.72 -24.60 -14.79
CA GLU A 121 -1.83 -24.02 -14.02
C GLU A 121 -2.61 -22.99 -14.86
N THR A 122 -1.90 -22.14 -15.59
CA THR A 122 -2.50 -21.10 -16.45
C THR A 122 -3.28 -21.72 -17.61
N ASP A 123 -2.71 -22.70 -18.30
CA ASP A 123 -3.35 -23.40 -19.42
C ASP A 123 -4.62 -24.13 -18.97
N ALA A 124 -4.58 -24.80 -17.82
CA ALA A 124 -5.77 -25.46 -17.26
C ALA A 124 -6.89 -24.45 -16.94
N ASN A 125 -6.55 -23.27 -16.42
CA ASN A 125 -7.51 -22.20 -16.18
C ASN A 125 -8.11 -21.66 -17.49
N VAL A 126 -7.30 -21.46 -18.53
CA VAL A 126 -7.77 -21.00 -19.85
C VAL A 126 -8.72 -22.02 -20.49
N LEU A 127 -8.34 -23.30 -20.48
CA LEU A 127 -9.16 -24.38 -21.02
C LEU A 127 -10.49 -24.53 -20.26
N LEU A 128 -10.46 -24.43 -18.93
CA LEU A 128 -11.68 -24.55 -18.12
C LEU A 128 -12.67 -23.40 -18.40
N ARG A 129 -12.18 -22.17 -18.56
CA ARG A 129 -13.04 -21.04 -18.97
C ARG A 129 -13.61 -21.22 -20.36
N SER A 130 -12.79 -21.67 -21.32
CA SER A 130 -13.23 -21.92 -22.70
C SER A 130 -14.33 -22.98 -22.75
N HIS A 131 -14.15 -24.11 -22.05
CA HIS A 131 -15.17 -25.15 -21.94
C HIS A 131 -16.45 -24.61 -21.29
N GLN A 132 -16.34 -23.86 -20.19
CA GLN A 132 -17.51 -23.28 -19.51
C GLN A 132 -18.30 -22.32 -20.38
N LEU A 133 -17.63 -21.45 -21.14
CA LEU A 133 -18.31 -20.54 -22.05
C LEU A 133 -19.05 -21.28 -23.17
N ARG A 134 -18.49 -22.37 -23.66
CA ARG A 134 -19.05 -23.14 -24.78
C ARG A 134 -20.20 -24.05 -24.36
N GLU A 135 -20.08 -24.69 -23.20
CA GLU A 135 -20.98 -25.79 -22.79
C GLU A 135 -21.93 -25.41 -21.64
N HIS A 136 -21.58 -24.40 -20.83
CA HIS A 136 -22.34 -24.00 -19.62
C HIS A 136 -22.78 -22.53 -19.63
N GLY A 137 -22.37 -21.74 -20.63
CA GLY A 137 -22.69 -20.32 -20.78
C GLY A 137 -24.07 -20.10 -21.39
N GLY A 138 -25.11 -20.25 -20.58
CA GLY A 138 -26.47 -19.75 -20.88
C GLY A 138 -26.59 -18.26 -20.62
#